data_AF-A0A2D2Q1W2-F1
#
_entry.id   AF-A0A2D2Q1W2-F1
#
_cell.length_a   1.000
_cell.length_b   1.000
_cell.length_c   1.000
_cell.angle_alpha   90.00
_cell.angle_beta   90.00
_cell.angle_gamma   90.00
#
_symmetry.space_group_name_H-M   'P 1'
#
loop_
_entity.id
_entity.type
_entity.pdbx_description
1 polymer ?
#
loop_
_entity_poly.entity_id
_entity_poly.type
_entity_poly.pdbx_seq_one_letter_code
_entity_poly.pdbx_strand_id
1 'polypeptide(L)'
;MVTLMAAATGRVVLNHSTHIEGLIPVLEKLAKVAGITTLTPGVIAPVKGKSPHLHLRVSVPIKGGFKVIARRGKTVQEVFVVTHLSEAELKGAIATVLTTCSKKSPMLQQANRGMNCDQ
;
A
#
# COMPACT_ATOMS: atom_id res chain seq x y z
N MET A 1 -7.05 -11.12 -32.22
CA MET A 1 -6.73 -11.73 -30.91
C MET A 1 -7.13 -10.75 -29.83
N VAL A 2 -8.30 -10.93 -29.21
CA VAL A 2 -8.79 -10.04 -28.15
C VAL A 2 -8.26 -10.59 -26.83
N THR A 3 -7.19 -9.99 -26.29
CA THR A 3 -6.73 -10.33 -24.95
C THR A 3 -7.62 -9.60 -23.95
N LEU A 4 -8.57 -10.33 -23.38
CA LEU A 4 -9.35 -9.89 -22.23
C LEU A 4 -8.41 -9.77 -21.02
N MET A 5 -7.83 -8.60 -20.81
CA MET A 5 -7.14 -8.26 -19.56
C MET A 5 -8.20 -8.12 -18.47
N ALA A 6 -8.56 -9.23 -17.84
CA ALA A 6 -9.35 -9.19 -16.62
C ALA A 6 -8.62 -8.28 -15.63
N ALA A 7 -9.29 -7.21 -15.19
CA ALA A 7 -8.83 -6.34 -14.13
C ALA A 7 -8.79 -7.12 -12.81
N ALA A 8 -7.79 -8.01 -12.68
CA ALA A 8 -7.58 -8.79 -11.48
C ALA A 8 -6.98 -7.84 -10.43
N THR A 9 -7.86 -7.20 -9.67
CA THR A 9 -7.48 -6.57 -8.41
C THR A 9 -7.12 -7.70 -7.44
N GLY A 10 -5.86 -7.76 -7.05
CA GLY A 10 -5.40 -8.62 -5.97
C GLY A 10 -6.21 -8.40 -4.69
N ARG A 11 -6.17 -9.37 -3.79
CA ARG A 11 -6.93 -9.36 -2.54
C ARG A 11 -6.06 -9.00 -1.36
N VAL A 12 -6.49 -8.05 -0.53
CA VAL A 12 -5.92 -7.85 0.81
C VAL A 12 -6.70 -8.73 1.79
N VAL A 13 -6.02 -9.64 2.50
CA VAL A 13 -6.65 -10.56 3.45
C VAL A 13 -6.46 -10.01 4.86
N LEU A 14 -7.57 -9.59 5.49
CA LEU A 14 -7.57 -9.00 6.83
C LEU A 14 -8.32 -9.92 7.78
N ASN A 15 -7.57 -10.62 8.66
CA ASN A 15 -8.16 -11.51 9.67
C ASN A 15 -8.15 -10.90 11.09
N HIS A 16 -7.20 -10.02 11.39
CA HIS A 16 -7.09 -9.35 12.69
C HIS A 16 -6.90 -7.84 12.48
N SER A 17 -7.37 -7.03 13.43
CA SER A 17 -7.49 -5.57 13.26
C SER A 17 -6.22 -4.77 13.56
N THR A 18 -5.09 -5.43 13.88
CA THR A 18 -3.85 -4.75 14.30
C THR A 18 -2.87 -4.62 13.14
N HIS A 19 -2.75 -3.41 12.62
CA HIS A 19 -1.83 -3.07 11.54
C HIS A 19 -1.04 -1.82 11.91
N ILE A 20 0.19 -1.72 11.42
CA ILE A 20 0.94 -0.48 11.57
C ILE A 20 0.26 0.65 10.79
N GLU A 21 0.33 1.85 11.33
CA GLU A 21 -0.37 3.01 10.82
C GLU A 21 -0.02 3.28 9.34
N GLY A 22 -1.04 3.43 8.48
CA GLY A 22 -0.87 3.70 7.06
C GLY A 22 -0.56 2.48 6.19
N LEU A 23 -0.44 1.27 6.75
CA LEU A 23 -0.17 0.06 5.97
C LEU A 23 -1.33 -0.32 5.04
N ILE A 24 -2.57 -0.34 5.57
CA ILE A 24 -3.74 -0.83 4.81
C ILE A 24 -3.97 -0.03 3.52
N PRO A 25 -3.97 1.32 3.50
CA PRO A 25 -4.12 2.08 2.27
C PRO A 25 -3.02 1.82 1.23
N VAL A 26 -1.81 1.49 1.68
CA VAL A 26 -0.69 1.10 0.79
C VAL A 26 -0.94 -0.28 0.20
N LEU A 27 -1.41 -1.24 1.00
CA LEU A 27 -1.73 -2.59 0.52
C LEU A 27 -2.90 -2.57 -0.47
N GLU A 28 -3.95 -1.80 -0.22
CA GLU A 28 -5.08 -1.66 -1.15
C GLU A 28 -4.66 -1.09 -2.51
N LYS A 29 -3.72 -0.14 -2.52
CA LYS A 29 -3.13 0.40 -3.76
C LYS A 29 -2.26 -0.63 -4.45
N LEU A 30 -1.42 -1.35 -3.71
CA LEU A 30 -0.61 -2.44 -4.27
C LEU A 30 -1.48 -3.56 -4.85
N ALA A 31 -2.61 -3.86 -4.23
CA ALA A 31 -3.54 -4.87 -4.72
C ALA A 31 -4.09 -4.54 -6.12
N LYS A 32 -4.05 -3.27 -6.56
CA LYS A 32 -4.46 -2.85 -7.90
C LYS A 32 -3.37 -3.05 -8.97
N VAL A 33 -2.17 -3.43 -8.57
CA VAL A 33 -1.05 -3.68 -9.49
C VAL A 33 -1.25 -5.05 -10.14
N ALA A 34 -1.22 -5.09 -11.47
CA ALA A 34 -1.31 -6.33 -12.23
C ALA A 34 -0.20 -7.31 -11.82
N GLY A 35 -0.56 -8.57 -11.62
CA GLY A 35 0.36 -9.62 -11.18
C GLY A 35 0.49 -9.77 -9.66
N ILE A 36 -0.15 -8.92 -8.86
CA ILE A 36 -0.31 -9.14 -7.41
C ILE A 36 -1.63 -9.86 -7.16
N THR A 37 -1.56 -11.03 -6.52
CA THR A 37 -2.71 -11.90 -6.28
C THR A 37 -3.26 -11.73 -4.87
N THR A 38 -2.38 -11.76 -3.87
CA THR A 38 -2.80 -11.70 -2.46
C THR A 38 -1.77 -10.97 -1.61
N LEU A 39 -2.26 -10.14 -0.71
CA LEU A 39 -1.48 -9.40 0.29
C LEU A 39 -2.02 -9.77 1.67
N THR A 40 -1.19 -10.43 2.47
CA THR A 40 -1.56 -10.92 3.80
C THR A 40 -0.65 -10.27 4.85
N PRO A 41 -1.16 -9.35 5.68
CA PRO A 41 -0.44 -8.88 6.85
C PRO A 41 -0.17 -10.01 7.82
N GLY A 42 1.05 -10.06 8.35
CA GLY A 42 1.54 -11.05 9.28
C GLY A 42 1.87 -10.45 10.64
N VAL A 43 2.82 -11.10 11.31
CA VAL A 43 3.25 -10.77 12.67
C VAL A 43 3.69 -9.30 12.77
N ILE A 44 3.26 -8.65 13.85
CA ILE A 44 3.67 -7.31 14.26
C ILE A 44 4.63 -7.43 15.45
N ALA A 45 5.73 -6.66 15.43
CA ALA A 45 6.73 -6.70 16.49
C ALA A 45 7.32 -5.30 16.77
N PRO A 46 7.72 -5.01 18.02
CA PRO A 46 8.45 -3.79 18.35
C PRO A 46 9.92 -3.87 17.89
N VAL A 47 10.50 -2.72 17.58
CA VAL A 47 11.92 -2.58 17.17
C VAL A 47 12.57 -1.38 17.86
N LYS A 48 13.89 -1.45 18.06
CA LYS A 48 14.66 -0.41 18.79
C LYS A 48 14.70 0.93 18.05
N GLY A 49 14.88 0.91 16.72
CA GLY A 49 15.02 2.13 15.91
C GLY A 49 13.68 2.70 15.43
N LYS A 50 13.54 4.03 15.50
CA LYS A 50 12.35 4.76 15.02
C LYS A 50 12.43 5.00 13.51
N SER A 51 11.36 4.67 12.80
CA SER A 51 11.14 5.03 11.40
C SER A 51 10.07 6.13 11.32
N PRO A 52 10.40 7.37 10.92
CA PRO A 52 9.41 8.46 10.88
C PRO A 52 8.32 8.23 9.82
N HIS A 53 8.66 7.61 8.70
CA HIS A 53 7.75 7.30 7.61
C HIS A 53 7.47 5.79 7.53
N LEU A 54 6.45 5.43 6.75
CA LEU A 54 6.17 4.05 6.39
C LEU A 54 7.14 3.60 5.30
N HIS A 55 7.92 2.56 5.57
CA HIS A 55 8.80 1.93 4.59
C HIS A 55 8.41 0.47 4.39
N LEU A 56 8.36 0.02 3.14
CA LEU A 56 8.18 -1.39 2.80
C LEU A 56 9.47 -1.88 2.13
N ARG A 57 10.07 -2.96 2.66
CA ARG A 57 11.26 -3.59 2.11
C ARG A 57 10.95 -5.03 1.70
N VAL A 58 11.22 -5.38 0.45
CA VAL A 58 11.22 -6.79 0.03
C VAL A 58 12.39 -7.51 0.72
N SER A 59 12.09 -8.60 1.43
CA SER A 59 13.04 -9.27 2.32
C SER A 59 13.55 -10.59 1.76
N VAL A 60 12.67 -11.58 1.60
CA VAL A 60 13.05 -12.92 1.13
C VAL A 60 11.98 -13.46 0.18
N PRO A 61 12.35 -14.26 -0.83
CA PRO A 61 11.38 -15.00 -1.62
C PRO A 61 10.64 -16.03 -0.75
N ILE A 62 9.37 -16.25 -1.05
CA ILE A 62 8.52 -17.29 -0.47
C ILE A 62 7.88 -18.09 -1.61
N LYS A 63 7.17 -19.18 -1.28
CA LYS A 63 6.41 -19.93 -2.28
C LYS A 63 5.37 -19.03 -2.94
N GLY A 64 5.54 -18.75 -4.23
CA GLY A 64 4.62 -17.93 -5.02
C GLY A 64 4.71 -16.42 -4.77
N GLY A 65 5.79 -15.90 -4.20
CA GLY A 65 5.99 -14.45 -4.10
C GLY A 65 7.08 -14.04 -3.10
N PHE A 66 6.82 -13.00 -2.30
CA PHE A 66 7.83 -12.42 -1.39
C PHE A 66 7.30 -12.08 -0.01
N LYS A 67 8.18 -12.21 1.00
CA LYS A 67 8.00 -11.57 2.30
C LYS A 67 8.47 -10.12 2.22
N VAL A 68 7.59 -9.21 2.59
CA VAL A 68 7.83 -7.77 2.69
C VAL A 68 7.80 -7.37 4.16
N ILE A 69 8.66 -6.44 4.53
CA ILE A 69 8.79 -5.91 5.89
C ILE A 69 8.33 -4.46 5.86
N ALA A 70 7.19 -4.20 6.48
CA ALA A 70 6.65 -2.85 6.65
C ALA A 70 7.11 -2.27 8.00
N ARG A 71 7.66 -1.06 8.00
CA ARG A 71 8.16 -0.40 9.22
C ARG A 71 7.62 1.01 9.33
N ARG A 72 7.14 1.37 10.52
CA ARG A 72 6.77 2.73 10.91
C ARG A 72 6.86 2.88 12.42
N GLY A 73 7.30 4.04 12.90
CA GLY A 73 7.55 4.28 14.31
C GLY A 73 8.57 3.28 14.86
N LYS A 74 8.27 2.69 16.02
CA LYS A 74 9.07 1.63 16.65
C LYS A 74 8.48 0.24 16.38
N THR A 75 7.78 0.08 15.26
CA THR A 75 7.06 -1.16 14.95
C THR A 75 7.43 -1.67 13.55
N VAL A 76 7.49 -2.98 13.44
CA VAL A 76 7.60 -3.72 12.19
C VAL A 76 6.40 -4.64 12.03
N GLN A 77 5.95 -4.82 10.80
CA GLN A 77 4.94 -5.80 10.44
C GLN A 77 5.39 -6.56 9.19
N GLU A 78 5.30 -7.88 9.24
CA GLU A 78 5.51 -8.70 8.06
C GLU A 78 4.29 -8.62 7.13
N VAL A 79 4.51 -8.71 5.84
CA VAL A 79 3.47 -8.80 4.82
C VAL A 79 3.89 -9.86 3.81
N PHE A 80 3.03 -10.85 3.59
CA PHE A 80 3.25 -11.88 2.57
C PHE A 80 2.54 -11.45 1.29
N VAL A 81 3.31 -11.37 0.21
CA VAL A 81 2.85 -10.95 -1.11
C VAL A 81 2.92 -12.16 -2.03
N VAL A 82 1.76 -12.65 -2.47
CA VAL A 82 1.66 -13.66 -3.54
C VAL A 82 1.59 -12.91 -4.87
N THR A 83 2.57 -13.12 -5.74
CA THR A 83 2.73 -12.36 -6.98
C THR A 83 3.55 -13.12 -8.03
N HIS A 84 3.28 -12.82 -9.30
CA HIS A 84 4.09 -13.25 -10.44
C HIS A 84 5.17 -12.24 -10.84
N LEU A 85 5.22 -11.08 -10.17
CA LEU A 85 6.23 -10.05 -10.41
C LEU A 85 7.60 -10.53 -9.95
N SER A 86 8.65 -10.12 -10.65
CA SER A 86 10.02 -10.22 -10.16
C SER A 86 10.25 -9.33 -8.94
N GLU A 87 11.32 -9.59 -8.19
CA GLU A 87 11.69 -8.77 -7.04
C GLU A 87 11.89 -7.29 -7.42
N ALA A 88 12.47 -7.03 -8.60
CA ALA A 88 12.70 -5.67 -9.10
C ALA A 88 11.39 -4.96 -9.42
N GLU A 89 10.45 -5.64 -10.09
CA GLU A 89 9.12 -5.09 -10.40
C GLU A 89 8.31 -4.81 -9.14
N LEU A 90 8.35 -5.73 -8.17
CA LEU A 90 7.67 -5.52 -6.88
C LEU A 90 8.25 -4.33 -6.11
N LYS A 91 9.59 -4.17 -6.10
CA LYS A 91 10.24 -2.98 -5.51
C LYS A 91 9.80 -1.69 -6.22
N GLY A 92 9.71 -1.72 -7.54
CA GLY A 92 9.22 -0.60 -8.35
C GLY A 92 7.79 -0.22 -8.00
N ALA A 93 6.88 -1.20 -7.96
CA ALA A 93 5.48 -0.99 -7.59
C ALA A 93 5.33 -0.39 -6.18
N ILE A 94 6.09 -0.89 -5.20
CA ILE A 94 6.13 -0.35 -3.84
C ILE A 94 6.59 1.11 -3.83
N ALA A 95 7.65 1.45 -4.56
CA ALA A 95 8.14 2.82 -4.64
C ALA A 95 7.10 3.77 -5.25
N THR A 96 6.41 3.37 -6.32
CA THR A 96 5.33 4.14 -6.95
C THR A 96 4.16 4.39 -5.99
N VAL A 97 3.74 3.37 -5.24
CA VAL A 97 2.62 3.52 -4.29
C VAL A 97 3.00 4.40 -3.10
N LEU A 98 4.23 4.30 -2.59
CA LEU A 98 4.69 5.13 -1.46
C LEU A 98 4.87 6.61 -1.86
N THR A 99 5.36 6.89 -3.07
CA THR A 99 5.54 8.26 -3.57
C THR A 99 4.21 8.97 -3.87
N THR A 100 3.21 8.24 -4.36
CA THR A 100 1.87 8.80 -4.63
C THR A 100 1.10 9.18 -3.37
N CYS A 101 1.52 8.72 -2.18
CA CYS A 101 0.84 9.02 -0.92
C CYS A 101 1.26 10.35 -0.27
N SER A 102 2.33 11.00 -0.76
CA SER A 102 2.83 12.28 -0.19
C SER A 102 2.23 13.53 -0.84
N LYS A 103 1.45 13.39 -1.92
CA LYS A 103 0.63 14.49 -2.43
C LYS A 103 -0.63 14.56 -1.58
N LYS A 104 -0.60 15.38 -0.52
CA LYS A 104 -1.80 15.97 0.06
C LYS A 104 -2.63 16.50 -1.12
N SER A 105 -3.82 15.95 -1.35
CA SER A 105 -4.76 16.50 -2.31
C SER A 105 -4.89 18.00 -2.03
N PRO A 106 -4.56 18.90 -2.97
CA PRO A 106 -4.94 20.29 -2.79
C PRO A 106 -6.47 20.36 -2.98
N MET A 107 -7.14 20.81 -1.91
CA MET A 107 -8.37 21.60 -1.96
C MET A 107 -9.55 21.07 -2.80
N LEU A 108 -10.51 20.42 -2.11
CA LEU A 108 -11.89 20.89 -2.25
C LEU A 108 -12.03 22.12 -1.34
N GLN A 109 -11.82 23.30 -1.92
CA GLN A 109 -12.37 24.54 -1.40
C GLN A 109 -12.85 25.34 -2.60
N GLN A 110 -13.96 24.88 -3.18
CA GLN A 110 -14.74 25.74 -4.05
C GLN A 110 -15.32 26.85 -3.19
N ALA A 111 -14.76 28.03 -3.42
CA ALA A 111 -15.34 29.32 -3.14
C ALA A 111 -16.84 29.32 -3.46
N ASN A 112 -17.66 29.65 -2.47
CA ASN A 112 -18.89 30.38 -2.70
C ASN A 112 -18.74 31.71 -1.98
N ARG A 113 -18.25 32.70 -2.73
CA ARG A 113 -18.36 34.12 -2.41
C ARG A 113 -19.85 34.45 -2.26
N GLY A 114 -20.15 35.32 -1.30
CA GLY A 114 -21.49 35.85 -1.09
C GLY A 114 -22.07 36.49 -2.36
N MET A 115 -23.36 36.26 -2.55
CA MET A 115 -24.23 37.17 -3.27
C MET A 115 -25.21 37.71 -2.24
N ASN A 116 -25.01 38.98 -1.90
CA ASN A 116 -26.06 39.86 -1.41
C ASN A 116 -27.13 39.93 -2.51
N CYS A 117 -28.36 39.64 -2.13
CA CYS A 117 -29.55 40.12 -2.83
C CYS A 117 -30.42 40.80 -1.77
N ASP A 118 -29.97 41.97 -1.30
CA ASP A 118 -30.87 42.99 -0.76
C ASP A 118 -31.55 43.65 -1.96
N GLN A 119 -32.83 43.34 -2.18
CA GLN A 119 -33.90 44.25 -2.63
C GLN A 119 -35.22 43.50 -2.71
#